data_AF-A0A7I8EZM2-F1
#
_entry.id   AF-A0A7I8EZM2-F1
#
_cell.length_a   1.000
_cell.length_b   1.000
_cell.length_c   1.000
_cell.angle_alpha   90.00
_cell.angle_beta   90.00
_cell.angle_gamma   90.00
#
_symmetry.space_group_name_H-M   'P 1'
#
loop_
_entity.id
_entity.type
_entity.pdbx_description
1 polymer ?
#
loop_
_entity_poly.entity_id
_entity_poly.type
_entity_poly.pdbx_seq_one_letter_code
_entity_poly.pdbx_strand_id
1 'polypeptide(L)'
;MTLAPDDQYAHLRANAATQKQATIDRLKEAITLLEIKGRPVNTFTIKEVSGLDYMAYYRNREAFQLFQEHSTHLRKKREQAQAKRQVTSRSGSRKTKKSQAMDHAVKVSPRDPLLDYKRPRLVELLHEAHAERDLAKRQLQAERVEMEQRAQAQRIELEQHYHKLLQEHMSCGITIAKLEAQVAEYLAFMERFRSSLQREEHS
;
A
#
# COMPACT_ATOMS: atom_id res chain seq x y z
N MET A 1 -8.77 32.28 -1.05
CA MET A 1 -8.91 31.33 -2.18
C MET A 1 -8.22 30.05 -1.80
N THR A 2 -8.97 29.08 -1.27
CA THR A 2 -8.47 27.76 -0.85
C THR A 2 -8.36 26.86 -2.07
N LEU A 3 -7.14 26.57 -2.52
CA LEU A 3 -6.87 25.53 -3.51
C LEU A 3 -7.31 24.20 -2.91
N ALA A 4 -8.24 23.51 -3.58
CA ALA A 4 -8.76 22.23 -3.13
C ALA A 4 -7.62 21.19 -3.01
N PRO A 5 -7.56 20.39 -1.94
CA PRO A 5 -6.50 19.38 -1.72
C PRO A 5 -6.52 18.21 -2.72
N ASP A 6 -7.46 18.18 -3.67
CA ASP A 6 -7.63 17.09 -4.65
C ASP A 6 -6.56 17.06 -5.76
N ASP A 7 -5.70 18.08 -5.84
CA ASP A 7 -4.73 18.26 -6.93
C ASP A 7 -3.29 17.86 -6.59
N GLN A 8 -3.01 17.50 -5.33
CA GLN A 8 -1.65 17.17 -4.88
C GLN A 8 -1.04 15.97 -5.63
N TYR A 9 -1.87 15.13 -6.27
CA TYR A 9 -1.45 13.95 -7.03
C TYR A 9 -1.84 13.97 -8.51
N ALA A 10 -2.22 15.13 -9.07
CA ALA A 10 -2.63 15.24 -10.47
C ALA A 10 -1.53 14.76 -11.43
N HIS A 11 -0.27 15.11 -11.15
CA HIS A 11 0.90 14.70 -11.94
C HIS A 11 1.13 13.18 -11.89
N LEU A 12 0.88 12.51 -10.76
CA LEU A 12 0.97 11.04 -10.67
C LEU A 12 -0.11 10.35 -11.50
N ARG A 13 -1.34 10.90 -11.50
CA ARG A 13 -2.44 10.38 -12.33
C ARG A 13 -2.14 10.55 -13.81
N ALA A 14 -1.58 11.70 -14.21
CA ALA A 14 -1.15 11.95 -15.58
C ALA A 14 -0.05 10.97 -16.00
N ASN A 15 1.01 10.81 -15.20
CA ASN A 15 2.09 9.87 -15.48
C ASN A 15 1.59 8.42 -15.59
N ALA A 16 0.68 8.00 -14.70
CA ALA A 16 0.08 6.67 -14.76
C ALA A 16 -0.77 6.47 -16.03
N ALA A 17 -1.49 7.51 -16.48
CA ALA A 17 -2.25 7.48 -17.74
C ALA A 17 -1.31 7.36 -18.95
N THR A 18 -0.22 8.14 -18.99
CA THR A 18 0.79 8.06 -20.05
C THR A 18 1.44 6.68 -20.13
N GLN A 19 1.79 6.08 -18.98
CA GLN A 19 2.36 4.73 -18.94
C GLN A 19 1.37 3.65 -19.42
N LYS A 20 0.09 3.77 -19.05
CA LYS A 20 -0.98 2.89 -19.54
C LYS A 20 -1.10 2.98 -21.06
N GLN A 21 -1.11 4.20 -21.61
CA GLN A 21 -1.24 4.43 -23.05
C GLN A 21 -0.04 3.87 -23.82
N ALA A 22 1.18 4.15 -23.35
CA ALA A 22 2.40 3.61 -23.97
C ALA A 22 2.41 2.07 -24.02
N THR A 23 1.85 1.42 -23.00
CA THR A 23 1.70 -0.05 -22.97
C THR A 23 0.70 -0.53 -24.03
N ILE A 24 -0.41 0.18 -24.21
CA ILE A 24 -1.43 -0.13 -25.23
C ILE A 24 -0.82 0.02 -26.63
N ASP A 25 -0.11 1.12 -26.88
CA ASP A 25 0.45 1.42 -28.20
C ASP A 25 1.51 0.39 -28.60
N ARG A 26 2.43 0.08 -27.68
CA ARG A 26 3.45 -0.96 -27.89
C ARG A 26 2.84 -2.36 -28.09
N LEU A 27 1.73 -2.67 -27.41
CA LEU A 27 1.01 -3.93 -27.62
C LEU A 27 0.34 -3.98 -29.00
N LYS A 28 -0.27 -2.87 -29.44
CA LYS A 28 -0.85 -2.75 -30.79
C LYS A 28 0.21 -2.99 -31.86
N GLU A 29 1.36 -2.34 -31.76
CA GLU A 29 2.47 -2.52 -32.69
C GLU A 29 2.95 -3.98 -32.76
N ALA A 30 3.08 -4.65 -31.62
CA ALA A 30 3.46 -6.07 -31.63
C ALA A 30 2.40 -6.96 -32.29
N ILE A 31 1.12 -6.68 -32.07
CA ILE A 31 0.03 -7.43 -32.67
C ILE A 31 0.01 -7.22 -34.19
N THR A 32 0.12 -5.98 -34.68
CA THR A 32 0.18 -5.71 -36.11
C THR A 32 1.39 -6.37 -36.77
N LEU A 33 2.55 -6.34 -36.11
CA LEU A 33 3.75 -7.05 -36.60
C LEU A 33 3.56 -8.57 -36.65
N LEU A 34 2.91 -9.16 -35.65
CA LEU A 34 2.62 -10.59 -35.62
C LEU A 34 1.60 -10.99 -36.70
N GLU A 35 0.59 -10.15 -36.93
CA GLU A 35 -0.42 -10.34 -37.98
C GLU A 35 0.20 -10.26 -39.38
N ILE A 36 1.04 -9.26 -39.65
CA ILE A 36 1.78 -9.13 -40.92
C ILE A 36 2.67 -10.35 -41.16
N LYS A 37 3.30 -10.87 -40.10
CA LYS A 37 4.17 -12.06 -40.16
C LYS A 37 3.39 -13.39 -40.15
N GLY A 38 2.06 -13.36 -40.05
CA GLY A 38 1.22 -14.55 -39.95
C GLY A 38 1.50 -15.43 -38.72
N ARG A 39 2.12 -14.89 -37.67
CA ARG A 39 2.45 -15.63 -36.44
C ARG A 39 1.28 -15.60 -35.46
N PRO A 40 1.08 -16.66 -34.65
CA PRO A 40 0.00 -16.66 -33.67
C PRO A 40 0.23 -15.59 -32.59
N VAL A 41 -0.83 -14.86 -32.25
CA VAL A 41 -0.81 -13.86 -31.17
C VAL A 41 -1.01 -14.58 -29.83
N ASN A 42 0.12 -14.90 -29.17
CA ASN A 42 0.19 -15.49 -27.84
C ASN A 42 1.02 -14.60 -26.89
N THR A 43 0.94 -14.86 -25.59
CA THR A 43 1.71 -14.16 -24.55
C THR A 43 3.22 -14.25 -24.80
N PHE A 44 3.69 -15.43 -25.20
CA PHE A 44 5.10 -15.69 -25.51
C PHE A 44 5.59 -14.90 -26.72
N THR A 45 4.86 -14.94 -27.84
CA THR A 45 5.23 -14.23 -29.07
C THR A 45 5.15 -12.72 -28.93
N ILE A 46 4.20 -12.22 -28.13
CA ILE A 46 4.13 -10.79 -27.79
C ILE A 46 5.37 -10.38 -26.99
N LYS A 47 5.79 -11.18 -26.01
CA LYS A 47 6.99 -10.92 -25.22
C LYS A 47 8.25 -10.91 -26.09
N GLU A 48 8.35 -11.82 -27.06
CA GLU A 48 9.49 -11.83 -28.00
C GLU A 48 9.55 -10.59 -28.88
N VAL A 49 8.40 -10.12 -29.41
CA VAL A 49 8.36 -9.00 -30.36
C VAL A 49 8.39 -7.64 -29.66
N SER A 50 7.62 -7.47 -28.57
CA SER A 50 7.54 -6.20 -27.86
C SER A 50 8.45 -6.10 -26.65
N GLY A 51 8.93 -7.21 -26.09
CA GLY A 51 9.55 -7.24 -24.75
C GLY A 51 8.55 -7.02 -23.60
N LEU A 52 7.24 -6.87 -23.87
CA LEU A 52 6.23 -6.72 -22.83
C LEU A 52 5.93 -8.06 -22.16
N ASP A 53 6.11 -8.09 -20.85
CA ASP A 53 5.69 -9.24 -20.05
C ASP A 53 4.17 -9.31 -19.91
N TYR A 54 3.63 -10.51 -19.71
CA TYR A 54 2.17 -10.73 -19.61
C TYR A 54 1.53 -9.85 -18.51
N MET A 55 2.21 -9.68 -17.38
CA MET A 55 1.71 -8.86 -16.27
C MET A 55 1.56 -7.38 -16.62
N ALA A 56 2.33 -6.86 -17.58
CA ALA A 56 2.33 -5.44 -17.93
C ALA A 56 0.99 -5.02 -18.56
N TYR A 57 0.45 -5.81 -19.50
CA TYR A 57 -0.84 -5.53 -20.11
C TYR A 57 -2.01 -6.22 -19.40
N TYR A 58 -1.80 -7.28 -18.61
CA TYR A 58 -2.89 -7.89 -17.82
C TYR A 58 -3.48 -6.92 -16.78
N ARG A 59 -2.63 -6.07 -16.17
CA ARG A 59 -3.06 -5.06 -15.19
C ARG A 59 -3.79 -3.87 -15.82
N ASN A 60 -3.62 -3.65 -17.13
CA ASN A 60 -4.32 -2.62 -17.88
C ASN A 60 -5.51 -3.26 -18.61
N ARG A 61 -6.73 -2.98 -18.14
CA ARG A 61 -7.96 -3.58 -18.67
C ARG A 61 -8.10 -3.41 -20.18
N GLU A 62 -7.76 -2.24 -20.71
CA GLU A 62 -7.89 -1.93 -22.15
C GLU A 62 -6.86 -2.70 -22.98
N ALA A 63 -5.60 -2.72 -22.54
CA ALA A 63 -4.55 -3.50 -23.20
C ALA A 63 -4.87 -5.00 -23.18
N PHE A 64 -5.42 -5.50 -22.07
CA PHE A 64 -5.81 -6.90 -21.96
C PHE A 64 -6.99 -7.26 -22.88
N GLN A 65 -7.97 -6.38 -23.03
CA GLN A 65 -9.07 -6.59 -23.97
C GLN A 65 -8.56 -6.68 -25.40
N LEU A 66 -7.66 -5.77 -25.78
CA LEU A 66 -7.02 -5.78 -27.10
C LEU A 66 -6.29 -7.11 -27.36
N PHE A 67 -5.54 -7.61 -26.38
CA PHE A 67 -4.94 -8.94 -26.48
C PHE A 67 -5.98 -10.06 -26.67
N GLN A 68 -7.09 -10.04 -25.92
CA GLN A 68 -8.14 -11.05 -26.04
C GLN A 68 -8.81 -11.08 -27.42
N GLU A 69 -8.97 -9.91 -28.04
CA GLU A 69 -9.59 -9.77 -29.36
C GLU A 69 -8.71 -10.38 -30.47
N HIS A 70 -7.40 -10.14 -30.39
CA HIS A 70 -6.44 -10.57 -31.40
C HIS A 70 -5.79 -11.93 -31.12
N SER A 71 -5.93 -12.48 -29.91
CA SER A 71 -5.35 -13.77 -29.56
C SER A 71 -5.96 -14.93 -30.35
N THR A 72 -5.13 -15.56 -31.18
CA THR A 72 -5.52 -16.70 -32.03
C THR A 72 -5.84 -17.96 -31.20
N HIS A 73 -5.20 -18.14 -30.05
CA HIS A 73 -5.49 -19.26 -29.14
C HIS A 73 -6.88 -19.11 -28.49
N LEU A 74 -7.25 -17.90 -28.09
CA LEU A 74 -8.55 -17.65 -27.46
C LEU A 74 -9.69 -17.66 -28.48
N ARG A 75 -9.46 -17.26 -29.73
CA ARG A 75 -10.44 -17.40 -30.82
C ARG A 75 -10.82 -18.86 -31.06
N LYS A 76 -9.85 -19.77 -31.23
CA LYS A 76 -10.12 -21.21 -31.40
C LYS A 76 -10.85 -21.82 -30.19
N LYS A 77 -10.48 -21.45 -28.97
CA LYS A 77 -11.20 -21.89 -27.75
C LYS A 77 -12.64 -21.37 -27.70
N ARG A 78 -12.88 -20.13 -28.14
CA ARG A 78 -14.21 -19.50 -28.17
C ARG A 78 -15.11 -20.14 -29.23
N GLU A 79 -14.59 -20.39 -30.42
CA GLU A 79 -15.27 -21.12 -31.49
C GLU A 79 -15.66 -22.54 -31.04
N GLN A 80 -14.73 -23.28 -30.41
CA GLN A 80 -15.03 -24.60 -29.85
C GLN A 80 -16.11 -24.55 -28.74
N ALA A 81 -16.08 -23.54 -27.87
CA ALA A 81 -17.08 -23.37 -26.83
C ALA A 81 -18.47 -23.03 -27.41
N GLN A 82 -18.53 -22.21 -28.45
CA GLN A 82 -19.79 -21.90 -29.16
C GLN A 82 -20.32 -23.12 -29.92
N ALA A 83 -19.45 -23.88 -30.59
CA ALA A 83 -19.83 -25.13 -31.24
C ALA A 83 -20.42 -26.14 -30.24
N LYS A 84 -19.81 -26.30 -29.06
CA LYS A 84 -20.35 -27.16 -27.99
C LYS A 84 -21.74 -26.70 -27.52
N ARG A 85 -21.96 -25.39 -27.36
CA ARG A 85 -23.27 -24.84 -26.96
C ARG A 85 -24.36 -25.10 -28.01
N GLN A 86 -24.03 -25.00 -29.30
CA GLN A 86 -24.97 -25.31 -30.38
C GLN A 86 -25.31 -26.81 -30.48
N VAL A 87 -24.37 -27.70 -30.14
CA VAL A 87 -24.64 -29.14 -30.08
C VAL A 87 -25.58 -29.46 -28.91
N THR A 88 -25.37 -28.86 -27.74
CA THR A 88 -26.23 -29.09 -26.56
C THR A 88 -27.63 -28.49 -26.69
N SER A 89 -27.83 -27.42 -27.47
CA SER A 89 -29.16 -26.85 -27.69
C SER A 89 -30.00 -27.63 -28.72
N ARG A 90 -29.38 -28.49 -29.54
CA ARG A 90 -30.08 -29.38 -30.49
C ARG A 90 -30.37 -30.78 -29.94
N SER A 91 -29.71 -31.21 -28.86
CA SER A 91 -29.92 -32.55 -28.25
C SER A 91 -30.91 -32.57 -27.08
N GLY A 92 -31.63 -31.47 -26.82
CA GLY A 92 -32.58 -31.34 -25.71
C GLY A 92 -33.94 -31.99 -25.98
N SER A 93 -33.99 -33.25 -26.45
CA SER A 93 -35.22 -34.04 -26.44
C SER A 93 -34.93 -35.53 -26.40
N ARG A 94 -35.48 -36.19 -25.37
CA ARG A 94 -35.56 -37.64 -25.09
C ARG A 94 -34.28 -38.40 -24.69
N LYS A 95 -34.21 -38.76 -23.40
CA LYS A 95 -34.35 -40.16 -22.90
C LYS A 95 -34.13 -40.20 -21.38
N THR A 96 -35.19 -40.45 -20.61
CA THR A 96 -35.51 -41.73 -19.92
C THR A 96 -34.51 -42.16 -18.86
N LYS A 97 -35.03 -42.20 -17.63
CA LYS A 97 -34.50 -42.83 -16.43
C LYS A 97 -33.98 -44.25 -16.68
N LYS A 98 -33.05 -44.63 -15.79
CA LYS A 98 -32.89 -45.96 -15.18
C LYS A 98 -31.87 -46.89 -15.86
N SER A 99 -30.60 -46.76 -15.46
CA SER A 99 -29.73 -47.86 -15.03
C SER A 99 -28.32 -47.33 -14.77
N GLN A 100 -27.73 -47.76 -13.65
CA GLN A 100 -26.30 -47.76 -13.27
C GLN A 100 -26.16 -47.33 -11.81
N ALA A 101 -26.67 -48.20 -10.93
CA ALA A 101 -25.96 -48.50 -9.71
C ALA A 101 -24.89 -49.52 -10.08
N MET A 102 -23.61 -49.19 -9.88
CA MET A 102 -22.50 -50.03 -9.41
C MET A 102 -21.17 -49.32 -9.71
N ASP A 103 -20.31 -49.29 -8.69
CA ASP A 103 -18.85 -49.17 -8.74
C ASP A 103 -18.18 -47.86 -9.14
N HIS A 104 -18.28 -46.86 -8.27
CA HIS A 104 -17.16 -45.96 -8.02
C HIS A 104 -16.99 -45.75 -6.51
N ALA A 105 -15.88 -46.24 -5.95
CA ALA A 105 -15.37 -45.77 -4.67
C ALA A 105 -14.93 -44.31 -4.85
N VAL A 106 -15.90 -43.41 -4.83
CA VAL A 106 -15.70 -41.97 -4.92
C VAL A 106 -14.96 -41.56 -3.65
N LYS A 107 -13.72 -41.09 -3.78
CA LYS A 107 -13.08 -40.28 -2.76
C LYS A 107 -13.96 -39.03 -2.59
N VAL A 108 -14.86 -39.07 -1.61
CA VAL A 108 -15.68 -37.92 -1.23
C VAL A 108 -14.72 -36.94 -0.58
N SER A 109 -14.15 -36.04 -1.38
CA SER A 109 -13.54 -34.82 -0.84
C SER A 109 -14.56 -34.18 0.10
N PRO A 110 -14.16 -33.72 1.30
CA PRO A 110 -15.11 -33.09 2.22
C PRO A 110 -15.86 -32.02 1.44
N ARG A 111 -17.18 -32.20 1.36
CA ARG A 111 -18.06 -31.28 0.66
C ARG A 111 -17.86 -29.91 1.29
N ASP A 112 -17.74 -28.88 0.46
CA ASP A 112 -17.58 -27.50 0.95
C ASP A 112 -18.74 -27.22 1.91
N PRO A 113 -18.47 -26.92 3.20
CA PRO A 113 -19.53 -26.73 4.19
C PRO A 113 -20.47 -25.58 3.79
N LEU A 114 -20.01 -24.63 2.96
CA LEU A 114 -20.85 -23.58 2.42
C LEU A 114 -21.96 -24.11 1.49
N LEU A 115 -21.79 -25.30 0.90
CA LEU A 115 -22.79 -25.94 0.03
C LEU A 115 -23.83 -26.77 0.79
N ASP A 116 -23.66 -26.93 2.11
CA ASP A 116 -24.59 -27.68 2.96
C ASP A 116 -25.71 -26.79 3.54
N TYR A 117 -25.55 -25.47 3.47
CA TYR A 117 -26.53 -24.51 3.93
C TYR A 117 -27.50 -24.09 2.81
N LYS A 118 -28.77 -23.85 3.18
CA LYS A 118 -29.73 -23.22 2.28
C LYS A 118 -29.29 -21.77 2.02
N ARG A 119 -29.45 -21.30 0.77
CA ARG A 119 -29.01 -19.97 0.32
C ARG A 119 -29.37 -18.79 1.25
N PRO A 120 -30.57 -18.70 1.87
CA PRO A 120 -30.87 -17.61 2.81
C PRO A 120 -29.96 -17.60 4.05
N ARG A 121 -29.71 -18.78 4.62
CA ARG A 121 -28.86 -18.93 5.82
C ARG A 121 -27.40 -18.57 5.56
N LEU A 122 -26.91 -18.83 4.35
CA LEU A 122 -25.58 -18.37 3.90
C LEU A 122 -25.46 -16.85 3.84
N VAL A 123 -26.52 -16.18 3.38
CA VAL A 123 -26.54 -14.71 3.28
C VAL A 123 -26.54 -14.08 4.67
N GLU A 124 -27.32 -14.62 5.60
CA GLU A 124 -27.31 -14.18 7.01
C GLU A 124 -25.93 -14.34 7.64
N LEU A 125 -25.31 -15.53 7.53
CA LEU A 125 -23.97 -15.78 8.05
C LEU A 125 -22.90 -14.86 7.42
N LEU A 126 -23.02 -14.54 6.13
CA LEU A 126 -22.12 -13.60 5.48
C LEU A 126 -22.30 -12.17 6.02
N HIS A 127 -23.54 -11.74 6.26
CA HIS A 127 -23.80 -10.44 6.85
C HIS A 127 -23.25 -10.35 8.29
N GLU A 128 -23.43 -11.38 9.09
CA GLU A 128 -22.86 -11.48 10.44
C GLU A 128 -21.33 -11.40 10.41
N ALA A 129 -20.69 -12.23 9.59
CA ALA A 129 -19.23 -12.23 9.44
C ALA A 129 -18.69 -10.88 8.94
N HIS A 130 -19.43 -10.20 8.05
CA HIS A 130 -19.08 -8.85 7.63
C HIS A 130 -19.20 -7.82 8.76
N ALA A 131 -20.27 -7.90 9.56
CA ALA A 131 -20.45 -7.02 10.71
C ALA A 131 -19.35 -7.23 11.76
N GLU A 132 -19.00 -8.48 12.08
CA GLU A 132 -17.90 -8.82 12.99
C GLU A 132 -16.56 -8.27 12.50
N ARG A 133 -16.25 -8.48 11.21
CA ARG A 133 -15.02 -7.96 10.60
C ARG A 133 -14.96 -6.44 10.69
N ASP A 134 -16.07 -5.75 10.43
CA ASP A 134 -16.11 -4.30 10.41
C ASP A 134 -16.03 -3.72 11.83
N LEU A 135 -16.61 -4.40 12.83
CA LEU A 135 -16.41 -4.07 14.24
C LEU A 135 -14.95 -4.25 14.68
N ALA A 136 -14.33 -5.39 14.35
CA ALA A 136 -12.93 -5.65 14.67
C ALA A 136 -11.99 -4.61 14.02
N LYS A 137 -12.26 -4.21 12.78
CA LYS A 137 -11.51 -3.13 12.12
C LYS A 137 -11.63 -1.81 12.86
N ARG A 138 -12.83 -1.44 13.32
CA ARG A 138 -13.04 -0.21 14.08
C ARG A 138 -12.33 -0.24 15.43
N GLN A 139 -12.36 -1.37 16.12
CA GLN A 139 -11.62 -1.55 17.39
C GLN A 139 -10.12 -1.37 17.17
N LEU A 140 -9.56 -2.06 16.17
CA LEU A 140 -8.14 -1.96 15.85
C LEU A 140 -7.73 -0.54 15.45
N GLN A 141 -8.59 0.18 14.72
CA GLN A 141 -8.36 1.59 14.40
C GLN A 141 -8.40 2.47 15.65
N ALA A 142 -9.36 2.27 16.55
CA ALA A 142 -9.44 3.01 17.81
C ALA A 142 -8.19 2.77 18.67
N GLU A 143 -7.77 1.52 18.83
CA GLU A 143 -6.55 1.16 19.55
C GLU A 143 -5.30 1.80 18.94
N ARG A 144 -5.18 1.83 17.61
CA ARG A 144 -4.07 2.51 16.93
C ARG A 144 -4.05 4.01 17.24
N VAL A 145 -5.21 4.67 17.15
CA VAL A 145 -5.32 6.10 17.44
C VAL A 145 -4.97 6.38 18.91
N GLU A 146 -5.45 5.57 19.85
CA GLU A 146 -5.10 5.70 21.26
C GLU A 146 -3.60 5.51 21.50
N MET A 147 -2.98 4.51 20.87
CA MET A 147 -1.54 4.27 20.99
C MET A 147 -0.72 5.41 20.38
N GLU A 148 -1.14 5.94 19.22
CA GLU A 148 -0.50 7.11 18.60
C GLU A 148 -0.62 8.35 19.48
N GLN A 149 -1.78 8.60 20.08
CA GLN A 149 -1.98 9.70 21.02
C GLN A 149 -1.11 9.56 22.27
N ARG A 150 -1.02 8.36 22.86
CA ARG A 150 -0.13 8.09 23.99
C ARG A 150 1.34 8.32 23.63
N ALA A 151 1.77 7.86 22.46
CA ALA A 151 3.13 8.07 21.99
C ALA A 151 3.43 9.56 21.75
N GLN A 152 2.46 10.32 21.22
CA GLN A 152 2.60 11.77 21.05
C GLN A 152 2.68 12.50 22.39
N ALA A 153 1.84 12.14 23.37
CA ALA A 153 1.88 12.71 24.71
C ALA A 153 3.26 12.49 25.36
N GLN A 154 3.80 11.27 25.29
CA GLN A 154 5.14 10.95 25.81
C GLN A 154 6.25 11.77 25.14
N ARG A 155 6.15 12.00 23.82
CA ARG A 155 7.13 12.85 23.11
C ARG A 155 7.09 14.29 23.60
N ILE A 156 5.89 14.85 23.75
CA ILE A 156 5.70 16.21 24.25
C ILE A 156 6.25 16.34 25.67
N GLU A 157 5.98 15.36 26.55
CA GLU A 157 6.50 15.34 27.92
C GLU A 157 8.04 15.31 27.94
N LEU A 158 8.67 14.47 27.10
CA LEU A 158 10.12 14.41 26.98
C LEU A 158 10.72 15.71 26.45
N GLU A 159 10.10 16.32 25.44
CA GLU A 159 10.53 17.61 24.90
C GLU A 159 10.45 18.71 25.96
N GLN A 160 9.37 18.77 26.74
CA GLN A 160 9.22 19.72 27.84
C GLN A 160 10.29 19.50 28.92
N HIS A 161 10.54 18.24 29.29
CA HIS A 161 11.58 17.90 30.25
C HIS A 161 12.97 18.34 29.77
N TYR A 162 13.29 18.11 28.49
CA TYR A 162 14.55 18.55 27.90
C TYR A 162 14.71 20.07 27.92
N HIS A 163 13.66 20.82 27.54
CA HIS A 163 13.69 22.28 27.58
C HIS A 163 13.92 22.81 28.99
N LYS A 164 13.25 22.20 29.99
CA LYS A 164 13.45 22.56 31.40
C LYS A 164 14.89 22.31 31.84
N LEU A 165 15.46 21.15 31.51
CA LEU A 165 16.84 20.82 31.86
C LEU A 165 17.84 21.79 31.20
N LEU A 166 17.61 22.15 29.94
CA LEU A 166 18.44 23.12 29.23
C LEU A 166 18.37 24.50 29.90
N GLN A 167 17.18 24.93 30.31
CA GLN A 167 16.99 26.20 31.02
C GLN A 167 17.69 26.21 32.38
N GLU A 168 17.63 25.09 33.13
CA GLU A 168 18.36 24.91 34.39
C GLU A 168 19.88 24.94 34.17
N HIS A 169 20.39 24.31 33.12
CA HIS A 169 21.81 24.36 32.79
C HIS A 169 22.27 25.79 32.44
N MET A 170 21.48 26.52 31.65
CA MET A 170 21.77 27.91 31.33
C MET A 170 21.76 28.82 32.56
N SER A 171 20.79 28.65 33.45
CA SER A 171 20.71 29.46 34.68
C SER A 171 21.90 29.19 35.60
N CYS A 172 22.32 27.92 35.72
CA CYS A 172 23.54 27.53 36.43
C CYS A 172 24.78 28.20 35.81
N GLY A 173 24.95 28.12 34.49
CA GLY A 173 26.07 28.78 33.80
C GLY A 173 26.14 30.29 34.05
N ILE A 174 24.99 30.97 34.05
CA ILE A 174 24.90 32.40 34.38
C ILE A 174 25.32 32.65 35.84
N THR A 175 24.89 31.81 36.78
CA THR A 175 25.26 31.97 38.19
C THR A 175 26.75 31.76 38.42
N ILE A 176 27.36 30.77 37.75
CA ILE A 176 28.80 30.52 37.81
C ILE A 176 29.56 31.75 37.30
N ALA A 177 29.21 32.26 36.12
CA ALA A 177 29.87 33.44 35.55
C ALA A 177 29.76 34.68 36.47
N LYS A 178 28.62 34.86 37.15
CA LYS A 178 28.45 35.94 38.13
C LYS A 178 29.36 35.77 39.35
N LEU A 179 29.48 34.56 39.88
CA LEU A 179 30.37 34.28 41.01
C LEU A 179 31.84 34.47 40.63
N GLU A 180 32.24 34.02 39.43
CA GLU A 180 33.60 34.22 38.91
C GLU A 180 33.92 35.71 38.78
N ALA A 181 32.98 36.52 38.27
CA ALA A 181 33.14 37.97 38.19
C ALA A 181 33.31 38.61 39.58
N GLN A 182 32.51 38.21 40.56
CA GLN A 182 32.64 38.69 41.95
C GLN A 182 33.99 38.32 42.57
N VAL A 183 34.48 37.10 42.32
CA VAL A 183 35.80 36.67 42.77
C VAL A 183 36.90 37.51 42.12
N ALA A 184 36.81 37.77 40.81
CA ALA A 184 37.78 38.60 40.10
C ALA A 184 37.79 40.06 40.62
N GLU A 185 36.61 40.64 40.88
CA GLU A 185 36.47 41.97 41.47
C GLU A 185 37.12 42.04 42.87
N TYR A 186 36.87 41.03 43.71
CA TYR A 186 37.46 40.95 45.05
C TYR A 186 39.00 40.82 44.99
N LEU A 187 39.53 39.98 44.11
CA LEU A 187 40.98 39.84 43.93
C LEU A 187 41.61 41.16 43.44
N ALA A 188 41.02 41.80 42.44
CA ALA A 188 41.48 43.10 41.95
C ALA A 188 41.43 44.19 43.05
N PHE A 189 40.40 44.17 43.90
CA PHE A 189 40.33 45.05 45.07
C PHE A 189 41.47 44.78 46.05
N MET A 190 41.73 43.51 46.39
CA MET A 190 42.81 43.14 47.31
C MET A 190 44.20 43.50 46.76
N GLU A 191 44.43 43.37 45.45
CA GLU A 191 45.66 43.81 44.81
C GLU A 191 45.87 45.32 44.90
N ARG A 192 44.81 46.11 44.64
CA ARG A 192 44.85 47.57 44.79
C ARG A 192 45.11 47.97 46.25
N PHE A 193 44.45 47.31 47.20
CA PHE A 193 44.63 47.57 48.62
C PHE A 193 46.07 47.29 49.07
N ARG A 194 46.63 46.13 48.71
CA ARG A 194 48.03 45.80 48.97
C ARG A 194 49.00 46.81 48.35
N SER A 195 48.75 47.20 47.11
CA SER A 195 49.57 48.20 46.41
C SER A 195 49.51 49.58 47.08
N SER A 196 48.35 49.95 47.64
CA SER A 196 48.19 51.21 48.40
C SER A 196 49.00 51.18 49.68
N LEU A 197 48.91 50.10 50.46
CA LEU A 197 49.68 49.92 51.69
C LEU A 197 51.20 50.00 51.43
N GLN A 198 51.69 49.34 50.39
CA GLN A 198 53.11 49.40 50.02
C GLN A 198 53.57 50.83 49.67
N ARG A 199 52.71 51.66 49.07
CA ARG A 199 53.06 53.06 48.76
C ARG A 199 53.11 53.91 50.03
N GLU A 200 52.21 53.68 50.98
CA GLU A 200 52.22 54.36 52.28
C GLU A 200 53.45 53.97 53.11
N GLU A 201 53.87 52.70 53.08
CA GLU A 201 55.09 52.24 53.78
C GLU A 201 56.39 52.83 53.21
N HIS A 202 56.40 53.23 51.94
CA HIS A 202 57.58 53.78 51.25
C HIS A 202 57.60 55.32 51.19
N SER A 203 56.60 56.01 51.73
CA SER A 203 56.51 57.48 51.80
C SER A 203 56.96 57.99 53.17
#